data_AF-A0A4V2B1C4-F1
#
_entry.id   AF-A0A4V2B1C4-F1
#
_cell.length_a   1.000
_cell.length_b   1.000
_cell.length_c   1.000
_cell.angle_alpha   90.00
_cell.angle_beta   90.00
_cell.angle_gamma   90.00
#
_symmetry.space_group_name_H-M   'P 1'
#
loop_
_entity.id
_entity.type
_entity.pdbx_description
1 polymer ?
#
loop_
_entity_poly.entity_id
_entity_poly.type
_entity_poly.pdbx_seq_one_letter_code
_entity_poly.pdbx_strand_id
1 'polypeptide(L)'
;MRPFLIVAIAAGAACFVPVGATSEPSAAGAGGNTVGESPEQKAKNQAVMAALEPACARCHGTGSNKPFFASLDAFETLLVFSDRYVVAGHPEQGELMPLLRGAGSGAFKQMPLAGPTFAALSDSGDTEITMAELETWIRGLDADVQLDTSGANGIVQQRLDAEHIQQSMLDQLGLTLADFWRIDESGAPGEAFVDSYPMRAPDDLPMNPSPLGHSNTPYAAWGRYTAMGGPNRLARVRTRSEVSPTFLLNFVQTAQAWCGIAVAKPNNPVLGTLTASDTTATNLPGIRANIARLYLRMIGEPPTEPDVDALLAVYTPYESQSVQIAWTATCASILRNPLWLTY
;
A
#
# COMPACT_ATOMS: atom_id res chain seq x y z
N MET A 1 -36.09 -16.25 -16.73
CA MET A 1 -34.65 -16.52 -16.90
C MET A 1 -34.01 -15.26 -17.45
N ARG A 2 -33.20 -14.55 -16.65
CA ARG A 2 -32.48 -13.34 -17.08
C ARG A 2 -31.12 -13.75 -17.64
N PRO A 3 -30.65 -13.17 -18.76
CA PRO A 3 -29.37 -13.55 -19.35
C PRO A 3 -28.23 -12.97 -18.49
N PHE A 4 -27.27 -13.83 -18.15
CA PHE A 4 -25.97 -13.39 -17.61
C PHE A 4 -25.14 -12.82 -18.77
N LEU A 5 -24.79 -11.54 -18.68
CA LEU A 5 -23.82 -10.91 -19.57
C LEU A 5 -22.42 -11.23 -19.02
N ILE A 6 -21.70 -12.14 -19.68
CA ILE A 6 -20.30 -12.43 -19.40
C ILE A 6 -19.46 -11.37 -20.10
N VAL A 7 -18.85 -10.46 -19.33
CA VAL A 7 -17.82 -9.55 -19.85
C VAL A 7 -16.51 -10.33 -19.92
N ALA A 8 -16.10 -10.68 -21.15
CA ALA A 8 -14.81 -11.28 -21.43
C ALA A 8 -13.72 -10.20 -21.34
N ILE A 9 -12.79 -10.34 -20.39
CA ILE A 9 -11.56 -9.56 -20.36
C ILE A 9 -10.63 -10.18 -21.42
N ALA A 10 -10.26 -9.38 -22.42
CA ALA A 10 -9.35 -9.79 -23.47
C ALA A 10 -7.95 -10.05 -22.88
N ALA A 11 -7.50 -11.30 -22.95
CA ALA A 11 -6.12 -11.67 -22.65
C ALA A 11 -5.20 -11.19 -23.79
N GLY A 12 -4.35 -10.21 -23.49
CA GLY A 12 -3.28 -9.77 -24.38
C GLY A 12 -2.22 -10.86 -24.52
N ALA A 13 -1.89 -11.19 -25.76
CA ALA A 13 -0.85 -12.14 -26.13
C ALA A 13 0.53 -11.62 -25.67
N ALA A 14 1.19 -12.37 -24.78
CA ALA A 14 2.58 -12.14 -24.41
C ALA A 14 3.51 -12.72 -25.49
N CYS A 15 4.30 -11.87 -26.13
CA CYS A 15 5.42 -12.29 -26.97
C CYS A 15 6.54 -12.86 -26.10
N PHE A 16 6.80 -14.16 -26.26
CA PHE A 16 8.01 -14.82 -25.78
C PHE A 16 9.24 -14.30 -26.54
N VAL A 17 10.23 -13.79 -25.82
CA VAL A 17 11.59 -13.55 -26.36
C VAL A 17 12.52 -14.61 -25.75
N PRO A 18 13.33 -15.32 -26.55
CA PRO A 18 14.28 -16.29 -26.03
C PRO A 18 15.46 -15.61 -25.33
N VAL A 19 15.75 -16.07 -24.11
CA VAL A 19 16.94 -15.72 -23.33
C VAL A 19 18.12 -16.55 -23.85
N GLY A 20 19.17 -15.87 -24.29
CA GLY A 20 20.42 -16.52 -24.69
C GLY A 20 21.55 -15.52 -24.91
N ALA A 21 22.31 -15.21 -23.86
CA ALA A 21 23.74 -14.90 -23.92
C ALA A 21 24.31 -14.86 -22.50
N THR A 22 25.18 -15.81 -22.19
CA THR A 22 26.05 -15.81 -21.01
C THR A 22 27.19 -14.82 -21.23
N SER A 23 27.24 -13.73 -20.46
CA SER A 23 28.42 -12.88 -20.34
C SER A 23 29.14 -13.19 -19.03
N GLU A 24 30.43 -13.51 -19.14
CA GLU A 24 31.36 -13.82 -18.06
C GLU A 24 31.48 -12.67 -17.04
N PRO A 25 31.75 -12.96 -15.74
CA PRO A 25 31.96 -11.93 -14.73
C PRO A 25 33.33 -11.27 -14.93
N SER A 26 33.32 -10.00 -15.32
CA SER A 26 34.50 -9.14 -15.29
C SER A 26 34.84 -8.79 -13.84
N ALA A 27 35.91 -9.40 -13.33
CA ALA A 27 36.51 -9.05 -12.05
C ALA A 27 37.58 -7.97 -12.28
N ALA A 28 37.25 -6.70 -12.01
CA ALA A 28 38.20 -5.64 -11.62
C ALA A 28 37.45 -4.32 -11.38
N GLY A 29 37.26 -3.96 -10.12
CA GLY A 29 36.72 -2.65 -9.72
C GLY A 29 36.99 -2.43 -8.24
N ALA A 30 38.05 -1.69 -7.95
CA ALA A 30 38.59 -1.43 -6.62
C ALA A 30 37.67 -0.53 -5.79
N GLY A 31 37.53 -0.87 -4.50
CA GLY A 31 37.33 0.06 -3.38
C GLY A 31 36.39 1.25 -3.58
N GLY A 32 35.09 0.99 -3.69
CA GLY A 32 34.09 2.02 -3.41
C GLY A 32 34.03 2.24 -1.91
N ASN A 33 34.60 3.34 -1.41
CA ASN A 33 34.23 3.88 -0.11
C ASN A 33 32.76 4.29 -0.22
N THR A 34 31.84 3.44 0.24
CA THR A 34 30.46 3.85 0.50
C THR A 34 30.53 4.85 1.66
N VAL A 35 30.59 6.14 1.33
CA VAL A 35 30.45 7.19 2.33
C VAL A 35 28.98 7.17 2.72
N GLY A 36 28.68 6.49 3.83
CA GLY A 36 27.36 6.55 4.43
C GLY A 36 26.97 8.00 4.72
N GLU A 37 25.67 8.26 4.77
CA GLU A 37 25.12 9.57 5.05
C GLU A 37 25.75 10.22 6.30
N SER A 38 26.08 11.51 6.22
CA SER A 38 26.60 12.24 7.37
C SER A 38 25.53 12.35 8.48
N PRO A 39 25.90 12.28 9.78
CA PRO A 39 24.93 12.47 10.87
C PRO A 39 24.17 13.80 10.79
N GLU A 40 24.81 14.83 10.22
CA GLU A 40 24.18 16.13 9.99
C GLU A 40 23.08 16.04 8.94
N GLN A 41 23.30 15.35 7.82
CA GLN A 41 22.27 15.19 6.80
C GLN A 41 21.10 14.34 7.31
N LYS A 42 21.37 13.26 8.03
CA LYS A 42 20.32 12.44 8.65
C LYS A 42 19.43 13.27 9.58
N ALA A 43 20.03 14.17 10.37
CA ALA A 43 19.28 15.09 11.22
C ALA A 43 18.43 16.11 10.42
N LYS A 44 18.95 16.62 9.29
CA LYS A 44 18.19 17.50 8.37
C LYS A 44 17.00 16.75 7.74
N ASN A 45 17.21 15.53 7.26
CA ASN A 45 16.14 14.70 6.71
C ASN A 45 15.07 14.42 7.76
N GLN A 46 15.45 14.12 8.99
CA GLN A 46 14.52 13.90 10.09
C GLN A 46 13.67 15.15 10.37
N ALA A 47 14.28 16.34 10.37
CA ALA A 47 13.56 17.60 10.57
C ALA A 47 12.55 17.88 9.44
N VAL A 48 12.95 17.65 8.19
CA VAL A 48 12.07 17.82 7.02
C VAL A 48 10.95 16.79 7.00
N MET A 49 11.24 15.53 7.33
CA MET A 49 10.24 14.48 7.48
C MET A 49 9.17 14.90 8.49
N ALA A 50 9.59 15.33 9.69
CA ALA A 50 8.68 15.76 10.75
C ALA A 50 7.79 16.93 10.31
N ALA A 51 8.35 17.92 9.61
CA ALA A 51 7.58 19.09 9.15
C ALA A 51 6.63 18.79 7.97
N LEU A 52 6.94 17.78 7.14
CA LEU A 52 6.05 17.32 6.07
C LEU A 52 4.96 16.37 6.58
N GLU A 53 5.19 15.69 7.70
CA GLU A 53 4.33 14.62 8.21
C GLU A 53 2.85 15.02 8.36
N PRO A 54 2.49 16.18 8.95
CA PRO A 54 1.09 16.56 9.16
C PRO A 54 0.27 16.64 7.87
N ALA A 55 0.90 17.05 6.77
CA ALA A 55 0.25 17.18 5.46
C ALA A 55 0.30 15.88 4.64
N CYS A 56 1.34 15.07 4.82
CA CYS A 56 1.66 13.98 3.89
C CYS A 56 1.32 12.58 4.44
N ALA A 57 1.49 12.35 5.76
CA ALA A 57 1.44 11.02 6.35
C ALA A 57 0.05 10.37 6.30
N ARG A 58 -1.02 11.15 6.10
CA ARG A 58 -2.36 10.57 5.91
C ARG A 58 -2.43 9.63 4.70
N CYS A 59 -1.69 9.96 3.63
CA CYS A 59 -1.63 9.15 2.41
C CYS A 59 -0.34 8.33 2.29
N HIS A 60 0.76 8.79 2.91
CA HIS A 60 2.11 8.22 2.80
C HIS A 60 2.69 7.72 4.14
N GLY A 61 1.86 7.52 5.16
CA GLY A 61 2.29 7.01 6.46
C GLY A 61 2.37 5.49 6.52
N THR A 62 2.51 4.97 7.74
CA THR A 62 2.50 3.52 8.03
C THR A 62 1.30 2.84 7.41
N GLY A 63 1.55 1.70 6.76
CA GLY A 63 0.50 0.96 6.07
C GLY A 63 -0.02 1.62 4.80
N SER A 64 0.78 2.45 4.13
CA SER A 64 0.54 2.81 2.73
C SER A 64 1.54 2.07 1.85
N ASN A 65 1.27 1.97 0.56
CA ASN A 65 2.20 1.32 -0.38
C ASN A 65 3.49 2.12 -0.65
N LYS A 66 3.46 3.43 -0.38
CA LYS A 66 4.67 4.27 -0.33
C LYS A 66 4.74 4.94 1.04
N PRO A 67 5.17 4.19 2.07
CA PRO A 67 5.13 4.63 3.45
C PRO A 67 6.33 5.54 3.76
N PHE A 68 6.47 6.64 3.01
CA PHE A 68 7.54 7.63 3.19
C PHE A 68 7.65 8.10 4.64
N PHE A 69 6.55 8.12 5.39
CA PHE A 69 6.50 8.62 6.76
C PHE A 69 6.33 7.52 7.80
N ALA A 70 6.61 6.24 7.48
CA ALA A 70 6.58 5.17 8.49
C ALA A 70 7.81 5.16 9.40
N SER A 71 8.95 5.60 8.88
CA SER A 71 10.21 5.75 9.61
C SER A 71 11.14 6.69 8.84
N LEU A 72 12.20 7.18 9.51
CA LEU A 72 13.24 7.97 8.86
C LEU A 72 13.93 7.19 7.73
N ASP A 73 14.22 5.91 7.95
CA ASP A 73 14.86 5.06 6.93
C ASP A 73 13.94 4.88 5.70
N ALA A 74 12.62 4.80 5.89
CA ALA A 74 11.66 4.75 4.78
C ALA A 74 11.59 6.08 4.04
N PHE A 75 11.60 7.21 4.75
CA PHE A 75 11.67 8.55 4.16
C PHE A 75 12.90 8.70 3.29
N GLU A 76 14.07 8.35 3.85
CA GLU A 76 15.36 8.41 3.18
C GLU A 76 15.39 7.51 1.93
N THR A 77 15.07 6.23 2.09
CA THR A 77 15.20 5.23 1.01
C THR A 77 14.18 5.41 -0.11
N LEU A 78 12.93 5.77 0.23
CA LEU A 78 11.83 5.77 -0.75
C LEU A 78 11.57 7.14 -1.37
N LEU A 79 11.96 8.23 -0.69
CA LEU A 79 11.74 9.61 -1.17
C LEU A 79 13.05 10.37 -1.40
N VAL A 80 13.89 10.53 -0.37
CA VAL A 80 15.07 11.42 -0.43
C VAL A 80 16.11 10.91 -1.42
N PHE A 81 16.43 9.63 -1.37
CA PHE A 81 17.44 8.99 -2.23
C PHE A 81 16.82 8.31 -3.46
N SER A 82 15.63 8.75 -3.85
CA SER A 82 14.99 8.34 -5.09
C SER A 82 15.06 9.48 -6.10
N ASP A 83 15.94 9.36 -7.10
CA ASP A 83 16.11 10.35 -8.19
C ASP A 83 14.81 10.65 -8.94
N ARG A 84 13.83 9.74 -8.88
CA ARG A 84 12.48 9.98 -9.40
C ARG A 84 11.83 11.20 -8.73
N TYR A 85 12.01 11.36 -7.43
CA TYR A 85 11.34 12.39 -6.63
C TYR A 85 12.29 13.53 -6.24
N VAL A 86 13.51 13.21 -5.86
CA VAL A 86 14.50 14.16 -5.36
C VAL A 86 15.84 13.89 -6.04
N VAL A 87 16.40 14.90 -6.70
CA VAL A 87 17.76 14.87 -7.22
C VAL A 87 18.59 15.81 -6.35
N ALA A 88 19.55 15.25 -5.60
CA ALA A 88 20.39 16.01 -4.67
C ALA A 88 21.08 17.19 -5.37
N GLY A 89 21.03 18.38 -4.76
CA GLY A 89 21.57 19.61 -5.34
C GLY A 89 20.66 20.30 -6.37
N HIS A 90 19.67 19.58 -6.93
CA HIS A 90 18.90 19.97 -8.10
C HIS A 90 17.38 19.87 -7.87
N PRO A 91 16.78 20.79 -7.08
CA PRO A 91 15.35 20.75 -6.75
C PRO A 91 14.42 20.81 -7.97
N GLU A 92 14.90 21.28 -9.11
CA GLU A 92 14.15 21.36 -10.36
C GLU A 92 14.10 20.05 -11.16
N GLN A 93 14.95 19.06 -10.85
CA GLN A 93 15.12 17.85 -11.66
C GLN A 93 14.35 16.62 -11.15
N GLY A 94 13.86 16.66 -9.90
CA GLY A 94 13.00 15.62 -9.32
C GLY A 94 11.50 15.95 -9.41
N GLU A 95 10.63 14.94 -9.31
CA GLU A 95 9.18 15.10 -9.42
C GLU A 95 8.51 15.67 -8.15
N LEU A 96 9.19 15.70 -6.99
CA LEU A 96 8.61 16.19 -5.73
C LEU A 96 8.17 17.65 -5.86
N MET A 97 9.07 18.54 -6.30
CA MET A 97 8.79 19.98 -6.37
C MET A 97 7.67 20.33 -7.36
N PRO A 98 7.62 19.76 -8.59
CA PRO A 98 6.46 19.90 -9.48
C PRO A 98 5.14 19.43 -8.85
N LEU A 99 5.11 18.27 -8.17
CA LEU A 99 3.91 17.77 -7.51
C LEU A 99 3.41 18.70 -6.42
N LEU A 100 4.30 19.23 -5.57
CA LEU A 100 3.90 20.15 -4.50
C LEU A 100 3.37 21.48 -5.04
N ARG A 101 3.81 21.92 -6.22
CA ARG A 101 3.32 23.15 -6.90
C ARG A 101 2.05 22.94 -7.73
N GLY A 102 1.63 21.71 -7.95
CA GLY A 102 0.52 21.42 -8.85
C GLY A 102 0.87 21.36 -10.34
N ALA A 103 2.15 21.15 -10.65
CA ALA A 103 2.69 21.07 -12.00
C ALA A 103 3.32 19.69 -12.31
N GLY A 104 2.89 18.63 -11.58
CA GLY A 104 3.37 17.27 -11.77
C GLY A 104 3.25 16.79 -13.23
N SER A 105 4.30 16.12 -13.70
CA SER A 105 4.40 15.61 -15.06
C SER A 105 3.60 14.30 -15.24
N GLY A 106 3.45 13.54 -14.15
CA GLY A 106 2.75 12.25 -14.12
C GLY A 106 1.22 12.32 -14.15
N ALA A 107 0.61 11.21 -13.71
CA ALA A 107 -0.83 11.01 -13.64
C ALA A 107 -1.54 12.04 -12.73
N PHE A 108 -0.87 12.47 -11.66
CA PHE A 108 -1.33 13.56 -10.83
C PHE A 108 -0.54 14.82 -11.07
N LYS A 109 -1.28 15.93 -11.08
CA LYS A 109 -0.70 17.25 -11.20
C LYS A 109 -0.26 17.81 -9.87
N GLN A 110 -0.89 17.40 -8.77
CA GLN A 110 -0.61 17.98 -7.46
C GLN A 110 -0.60 16.97 -6.31
N MET A 111 0.06 17.37 -5.22
CA MET A 111 -0.14 16.85 -3.87
C MET A 111 -0.48 18.02 -2.91
N PRO A 112 -1.45 17.87 -1.99
CA PRO A 112 -2.42 16.78 -1.89
C PRO A 112 -3.30 16.64 -3.15
N LEU A 113 -3.84 15.43 -3.38
CA LEU A 113 -4.58 15.08 -4.61
C LEU A 113 -5.84 15.90 -4.87
N ALA A 114 -6.44 16.43 -3.80
CA ALA A 114 -7.66 17.20 -3.86
C ALA A 114 -7.54 18.40 -2.92
N GLY A 115 -8.21 19.49 -3.28
CA GLY A 115 -8.10 20.76 -2.55
C GLY A 115 -6.92 21.60 -3.02
N PRO A 116 -6.44 22.54 -2.17
CA PRO A 116 -5.27 23.36 -2.46
C PRO A 116 -4.00 22.51 -2.64
N THR A 117 -3.08 22.95 -3.50
CA THR A 117 -1.74 22.35 -3.62
C THR A 117 -0.96 22.55 -2.33
N PHE A 118 0.08 21.73 -2.09
CA PHE A 118 0.98 21.98 -0.95
C PHE A 118 1.60 23.38 -1.01
N ALA A 119 1.95 23.88 -2.19
CA ALA A 119 2.43 25.25 -2.36
C ALA A 119 1.38 26.29 -1.90
N ALA A 120 0.11 26.11 -2.27
CA ALA A 120 -0.96 26.99 -1.82
C ALA A 120 -1.20 26.91 -0.30
N LEU A 121 -1.07 25.71 0.29
CA LEU A 121 -1.13 25.51 1.75
C LEU A 121 0.06 26.17 2.46
N SER A 122 1.25 26.09 1.86
CA SER A 122 2.45 26.76 2.36
C SER A 122 2.30 28.28 2.32
N ASP A 123 1.73 28.83 1.24
CA ASP A 123 1.51 30.27 1.09
C ASP A 123 0.48 30.81 2.09
N SER A 124 -0.50 29.99 2.49
CA SER A 124 -1.49 30.33 3.53
C SER A 124 -0.99 30.10 4.97
N GLY A 125 0.19 29.51 5.15
CA GLY A 125 0.73 29.18 6.47
C GLY A 125 0.12 27.93 7.11
N ASP A 126 -0.51 27.06 6.29
CA ASP A 126 -1.13 25.81 6.72
C ASP A 126 -0.15 24.62 6.69
N THR A 127 1.13 24.85 6.43
CA THR A 127 2.20 23.83 6.50
C THR A 127 3.32 24.26 7.44
N GLU A 128 4.00 23.29 8.06
CA GLU A 128 5.12 23.56 8.97
C GLU A 128 6.43 23.88 8.24
N ILE A 129 6.54 23.47 6.98
CA ILE A 129 7.67 23.76 6.09
C ILE A 129 7.19 24.45 4.83
N THR A 130 7.95 25.43 4.38
CA THR A 130 7.67 26.21 3.17
C THR A 130 8.27 25.57 1.92
N MET A 131 7.75 25.95 0.75
CA MET A 131 8.34 25.55 -0.53
C MET A 131 9.80 25.98 -0.67
N ALA A 132 10.17 27.15 -0.16
CA ALA A 132 11.55 27.66 -0.22
C ALA A 132 12.51 26.88 0.68
N GLU A 133 12.06 26.46 1.87
CA GLU A 133 12.83 25.60 2.76
C GLU A 133 13.05 24.21 2.15
N LEU A 134 12.03 23.63 1.50
CA LEU A 134 12.19 22.37 0.77
C LEU A 134 13.21 22.47 -0.37
N GLU A 135 13.18 23.55 -1.16
CA GLU A 135 14.20 23.78 -2.19
C GLU A 135 15.60 23.90 -1.58
N THR A 136 15.72 24.62 -0.47
CA THR A 136 17.00 24.82 0.22
C THR A 136 17.53 23.50 0.77
N TRP A 137 16.65 22.67 1.34
CA TRP A 137 17.01 21.33 1.79
C TRP A 137 17.51 20.46 0.64
N ILE A 138 16.77 20.36 -0.48
CA ILE A 138 17.18 19.55 -1.64
C ILE A 138 18.52 20.04 -2.22
N ARG A 139 18.74 21.36 -2.30
CA ARG A 139 20.03 21.92 -2.74
C ARG A 139 21.18 21.56 -1.82
N GLY A 140 20.91 21.34 -0.53
CA GLY A 140 21.90 21.01 0.49
C GLY A 140 22.10 19.52 0.72
N LEU A 141 21.47 18.65 -0.07
CA LEU A 141 21.69 17.20 -0.03
C LEU A 141 23.02 16.83 -0.70
N ASP A 142 23.75 15.92 -0.07
CA ASP A 142 24.99 15.33 -0.57
C ASP A 142 24.68 14.34 -1.71
N ALA A 143 25.16 14.65 -2.93
CA ALA A 143 24.91 13.83 -4.12
C ALA A 143 25.65 12.47 -4.15
N ASP A 144 26.68 12.31 -3.30
CA ASP A 144 27.52 11.11 -3.26
C ASP A 144 27.03 10.07 -2.23
N VAL A 145 25.90 10.30 -1.56
CA VAL A 145 25.34 9.34 -0.60
C VAL A 145 24.71 8.19 -1.37
N GLN A 146 25.44 7.08 -1.44
CA GLN A 146 24.84 5.79 -1.79
C GLN A 146 24.40 5.09 -0.51
N LEU A 147 23.08 4.91 -0.36
CA LEU A 147 22.58 4.02 0.67
C LEU A 147 23.15 2.61 0.45
N ASP A 148 23.64 1.99 1.52
CA ASP A 148 23.94 0.57 1.51
C ASP A 148 22.62 -0.22 1.44
N THR A 149 22.10 -0.39 0.22
CA THR A 149 20.92 -1.20 -0.04
C THR A 149 21.16 -2.69 0.14
N SER A 150 22.40 -3.11 0.46
CA SER A 150 22.75 -4.51 0.72
C SER A 150 22.58 -4.90 2.20
N GLY A 151 22.34 -3.93 3.08
CA GLY A 151 21.94 -4.19 4.46
C GLY A 151 20.60 -4.95 4.53
N ALA A 152 20.44 -5.80 5.55
CA ALA A 152 19.22 -6.59 5.81
C ALA A 152 17.93 -5.76 5.97
N ASN A 153 18.03 -4.42 5.95
CA ASN A 153 16.94 -3.45 6.07
C ASN A 153 16.64 -2.71 4.76
N GLY A 154 17.35 -3.00 3.66
CA GLY A 154 17.02 -2.46 2.35
C GLY A 154 15.65 -2.98 1.90
N ILE A 155 14.70 -2.08 1.67
CA ILE A 155 13.37 -2.44 1.18
C ILE A 155 13.52 -2.88 -0.29
N VAL A 156 13.62 -4.19 -0.52
CA VAL A 156 13.63 -4.77 -1.87
C VAL A 156 12.18 -4.94 -2.32
N GLN A 157 11.85 -4.42 -3.52
CA GLN A 157 10.58 -4.73 -4.17
C GLN A 157 10.53 -6.23 -4.50
N GLN A 158 9.80 -6.97 -3.67
CA GLN A 158 9.54 -8.39 -3.85
C GLN A 158 8.05 -8.64 -3.66
N ARG A 159 7.55 -9.73 -4.23
CA ARG A 159 6.17 -10.14 -3.95
C ARG A 159 6.00 -10.31 -2.44
N LEU A 160 4.96 -9.72 -1.88
CA LEU A 160 4.57 -9.92 -0.49
C LEU A 160 4.40 -11.43 -0.22
N ASP A 161 5.00 -11.92 0.85
CA ASP A 161 4.63 -13.21 1.41
C ASP A 161 3.31 -13.10 2.20
N ALA A 162 2.81 -14.21 2.74
CA ALA A 162 1.52 -14.19 3.44
C ALA A 162 1.50 -13.27 4.67
N GLU A 163 2.62 -13.15 5.38
CA GLU A 163 2.73 -12.29 6.55
C GLU A 163 2.68 -10.83 6.13
N HIS A 164 3.45 -10.46 5.10
CA HIS A 164 3.40 -9.12 4.55
C HIS A 164 2.03 -8.80 3.93
N ILE A 165 1.38 -9.74 3.22
CA ILE A 165 0.00 -9.53 2.72
C ILE A 165 -0.96 -9.30 3.88
N GLN A 166 -0.89 -10.11 4.93
CA GLN A 166 -1.72 -9.96 6.11
C GLN A 166 -1.54 -8.57 6.74
N GLN A 167 -0.30 -8.20 7.02
CA GLN A 167 0.03 -6.96 7.70
C GLN A 167 -0.32 -5.75 6.83
N SER A 168 0.04 -5.75 5.55
CA SER A 168 -0.32 -4.69 4.60
C SER A 168 -1.83 -4.53 4.49
N MET A 169 -2.61 -5.61 4.45
CA MET A 169 -4.06 -5.52 4.44
C MET A 169 -4.61 -4.95 5.76
N LEU A 170 -4.08 -5.37 6.92
CA LEU A 170 -4.50 -4.80 8.21
C LEU A 170 -4.27 -3.28 8.23
N ASP A 171 -3.05 -2.85 7.90
CA ASP A 171 -2.69 -1.43 8.03
C ASP A 171 -3.35 -0.55 6.96
N GLN A 172 -3.38 -1.00 5.71
CA GLN A 172 -4.02 -0.24 4.61
C GLN A 172 -5.52 -0.11 4.82
N LEU A 173 -6.16 -1.16 5.33
CA LEU A 173 -7.60 -1.20 5.54
C LEU A 173 -8.03 -0.63 6.91
N GLY A 174 -7.10 -0.18 7.75
CA GLY A 174 -7.41 0.32 9.09
C GLY A 174 -8.03 -0.76 9.99
N LEU A 175 -7.62 -2.01 9.80
CA LEU A 175 -8.07 -3.18 10.53
C LEU A 175 -7.01 -3.61 11.54
N THR A 176 -7.47 -4.40 12.50
CA THR A 176 -6.67 -5.00 13.57
C THR A 176 -7.11 -6.46 13.72
N LEU A 177 -6.31 -7.27 14.40
CA LEU A 177 -6.72 -8.66 14.69
C LEU A 177 -8.04 -8.73 15.49
N ALA A 178 -8.37 -7.71 16.29
CA ALA A 178 -9.62 -7.63 17.03
C ALA A 178 -10.86 -7.47 16.12
N ASP A 179 -10.69 -7.08 14.85
CA ASP A 179 -11.79 -7.04 13.88
C ASP A 179 -12.14 -8.44 13.34
N PHE A 180 -11.30 -9.44 13.58
CA PHE A 180 -11.48 -10.82 13.09
C PHE A 180 -11.73 -11.82 14.21
N TRP A 181 -11.19 -11.54 15.40
CA TRP A 181 -11.16 -12.46 16.53
C TRP A 181 -11.74 -11.81 17.78
N ARG A 182 -12.49 -12.59 18.56
CA ARG A 182 -12.77 -12.24 19.96
C ARG A 182 -11.47 -12.30 20.74
N ILE A 183 -10.99 -11.16 21.21
CA ILE A 183 -9.80 -11.10 22.06
C ILE A 183 -10.23 -11.34 23.51
N ASP A 184 -9.62 -12.32 24.18
CA ASP A 184 -9.90 -12.60 25.59
C ASP A 184 -9.15 -11.64 26.53
N GLU A 185 -9.37 -11.78 27.84
CA GLU A 185 -8.75 -10.94 28.86
C GLU A 185 -7.21 -10.99 28.88
N SER A 186 -6.62 -12.06 28.32
CA SER A 186 -5.16 -12.21 28.21
C SER A 186 -4.57 -11.52 26.96
N GLY A 187 -5.43 -10.92 26.13
CA GLY A 187 -5.04 -10.39 24.82
C GLY A 187 -4.90 -11.48 23.75
N ALA A 188 -5.25 -12.72 24.05
CA ALA A 188 -5.16 -13.82 23.10
C ALA A 188 -6.37 -13.82 22.15
N PRO A 189 -6.16 -14.09 20.84
CA PRO A 189 -7.28 -14.28 19.92
C PRO A 189 -7.97 -15.61 20.22
N GLY A 190 -9.25 -15.53 20.57
CA GLY A 190 -10.16 -16.65 20.82
C GLY A 190 -10.90 -17.09 19.56
N GLU A 191 -12.23 -17.02 19.56
CA GLU A 191 -13.07 -17.43 18.42
C GLU A 191 -13.11 -16.35 17.35
N ALA A 192 -12.92 -16.71 16.08
CA ALA A 192 -13.09 -15.74 14.99
C ALA A 192 -14.56 -15.49 14.69
N PHE A 193 -14.86 -14.27 14.27
CA PHE A 193 -16.21 -13.90 13.83
C PHE A 193 -16.61 -14.67 12.57
N VAL A 194 -17.90 -14.96 12.45
CA VAL A 194 -18.48 -15.59 11.25
C VAL A 194 -18.25 -14.66 10.06
N ASP A 195 -17.94 -15.24 8.90
CA ASP A 195 -17.70 -14.54 7.63
C ASP A 195 -16.54 -13.51 7.64
N SER A 196 -15.71 -13.48 8.69
CA SER A 196 -14.58 -12.53 8.75
C SER A 196 -13.36 -12.96 7.92
N TYR A 197 -13.36 -14.20 7.41
CA TYR A 197 -12.23 -14.79 6.66
C TYR A 197 -10.88 -14.53 7.36
N PRO A 198 -10.73 -14.94 8.63
CA PRO A 198 -9.50 -14.68 9.37
C PRO A 198 -8.32 -15.37 8.67
N MET A 199 -7.18 -14.72 8.74
CA MET A 199 -5.88 -15.24 8.34
C MET A 199 -4.94 -15.11 9.53
N ARG A 200 -4.13 -16.13 9.82
CA ARG A 200 -3.17 -16.13 10.93
C ARG A 200 -2.09 -17.18 10.69
N ALA A 201 -0.85 -16.88 11.07
CA ALA A 201 0.20 -17.87 10.97
C ALA A 201 -0.08 -19.04 11.94
N PRO A 202 0.17 -20.29 11.52
CA PRO A 202 0.04 -21.44 12.41
C PRO A 202 1.07 -21.43 13.55
N ASP A 203 2.11 -20.61 13.44
CA ASP A 203 3.18 -20.49 14.44
C ASP A 203 2.93 -19.30 15.42
N ASP A 204 1.86 -18.51 15.27
CA ASP A 204 1.54 -17.38 16.16
C ASP A 204 0.97 -17.86 17.50
N LEU A 205 1.71 -17.62 18.58
CA LEU A 205 1.28 -17.86 19.96
C LEU A 205 0.61 -16.61 20.58
N PRO A 206 -0.29 -16.76 21.57
CA PRO A 206 -0.82 -18.02 22.09
C PRO A 206 -1.83 -18.66 21.13
N MET A 207 -1.69 -19.97 20.96
CA MET A 207 -2.68 -20.84 20.33
C MET A 207 -3.64 -21.24 21.44
N ASN A 208 -4.87 -20.74 21.41
CA ASN A 208 -5.96 -21.37 22.14
C ASN A 208 -6.79 -22.18 21.14
N PRO A 209 -6.33 -23.39 20.71
CA PRO A 209 -7.24 -24.30 20.05
C PRO A 209 -8.29 -24.61 21.11
N SER A 210 -9.47 -24.00 20.97
CA SER A 210 -10.55 -24.13 21.95
C SER A 210 -10.57 -25.57 22.45
N PRO A 211 -10.38 -25.82 23.76
CA PRO A 211 -10.17 -27.18 24.30
C PRO A 211 -11.36 -28.11 24.02
N LEU A 212 -12.48 -27.54 23.57
CA LEU A 212 -13.67 -28.28 23.17
C LEU A 212 -13.63 -28.76 21.71
N GLY A 213 -12.73 -28.32 20.83
CA GLY A 213 -12.56 -28.91 19.48
C GLY A 213 -13.71 -28.66 18.49
N HIS A 214 -14.60 -27.70 18.74
CA HIS A 214 -15.79 -27.45 17.89
C HIS A 214 -15.66 -26.25 16.94
N SER A 215 -14.63 -25.43 17.06
CA SER A 215 -14.39 -24.33 16.10
C SER A 215 -13.34 -24.77 15.08
N ASN A 216 -13.76 -25.09 13.85
CA ASN A 216 -12.85 -25.29 12.70
C ASN A 216 -12.08 -24.01 12.29
N THR A 217 -12.34 -22.91 12.98
CA THR A 217 -11.89 -21.56 12.69
C THR A 217 -10.36 -21.39 12.69
N PRO A 218 -9.58 -21.96 13.64
CA PRO A 218 -8.13 -21.90 13.58
C PRO A 218 -7.57 -22.63 12.35
N TYR A 219 -8.11 -23.81 12.02
CA TYR A 219 -7.66 -24.59 10.85
C TYR A 219 -7.98 -23.89 9.53
N ALA A 220 -9.16 -23.26 9.41
CA ALA A 220 -9.50 -22.48 8.24
C ALA A 220 -8.59 -21.25 8.09
N ALA A 221 -8.27 -20.56 9.19
CA ALA A 221 -7.36 -19.41 9.17
C ALA A 221 -5.93 -19.81 8.76
N TRP A 222 -5.43 -20.95 9.27
CA TRP A 222 -4.13 -21.50 8.87
C TRP A 222 -4.13 -21.95 7.41
N GLY A 223 -5.23 -22.58 6.96
CA GLY A 223 -5.42 -22.97 5.57
C GLY A 223 -5.33 -21.78 4.62
N ARG A 224 -5.98 -20.66 4.97
CA ARG A 224 -5.88 -19.40 4.21
C ARG A 224 -4.46 -18.82 4.25
N TYR A 225 -3.83 -18.74 5.42
CA TYR A 225 -2.46 -18.21 5.55
C TYR A 225 -1.45 -19.03 4.74
N THR A 226 -1.50 -20.35 4.83
CA THR A 226 -0.64 -21.25 4.05
C THR A 226 -0.96 -21.22 2.56
N ALA A 227 -2.23 -21.10 2.17
CA ALA A 227 -2.65 -20.88 0.78
C ALA A 227 -2.09 -19.58 0.19
N MET A 228 -1.88 -18.56 1.02
CA MET A 228 -1.24 -17.30 0.65
C MET A 228 0.29 -17.40 0.52
N GLY A 229 0.86 -18.59 0.77
CA GLY A 229 2.31 -18.83 0.71
C GLY A 229 3.02 -18.69 2.05
N GLY A 230 2.28 -18.58 3.15
CA GLY A 230 2.84 -18.49 4.50
C GLY A 230 3.48 -19.81 4.97
N PRO A 231 4.53 -19.75 5.82
CA PRO A 231 5.15 -20.93 6.36
C PRO A 231 4.26 -21.67 7.38
N ASN A 232 4.60 -22.93 7.63
CA ASN A 232 4.13 -23.69 8.80
C ASN A 232 5.31 -24.50 9.31
N ARG A 233 6.02 -23.98 10.32
CA ARG A 233 7.27 -24.59 10.81
C ARG A 233 7.00 -25.95 11.45
N LEU A 234 5.88 -26.09 12.18
CA LEU A 234 5.46 -27.36 12.78
C LEU A 234 5.22 -28.44 11.72
N ALA A 235 4.63 -28.08 10.58
CA ALA A 235 4.39 -28.98 9.45
C ALA A 235 5.54 -29.02 8.42
N ARG A 236 6.67 -28.35 8.70
CA ARG A 236 7.83 -28.22 7.80
C ARG A 236 7.49 -27.63 6.41
N VAL A 237 6.46 -26.77 6.34
CA VAL A 237 6.12 -26.01 5.13
C VAL A 237 6.93 -24.73 5.12
N ARG A 238 7.71 -24.53 4.05
CA ARG A 238 8.49 -23.31 3.82
C ARG A 238 7.62 -22.20 3.24
N THR A 239 8.01 -20.95 3.46
CA THR A 239 7.45 -19.77 2.80
C THR A 239 7.55 -19.92 1.27
N ARG A 240 6.54 -19.42 0.57
CA ARG A 240 6.38 -19.50 -0.88
C ARG A 240 5.94 -18.17 -1.44
N SER A 241 6.64 -17.68 -2.45
CA SER A 241 6.32 -16.43 -3.16
C SER A 241 5.66 -16.68 -4.53
N GLU A 242 5.29 -17.92 -4.86
CA GLU A 242 4.65 -18.23 -6.14
C GLU A 242 3.15 -17.90 -6.13
N VAL A 243 2.67 -17.26 -7.21
CA VAL A 243 1.24 -17.05 -7.45
C VAL A 243 0.64 -18.35 -7.99
N SER A 244 -0.09 -19.07 -7.15
CA SER A 244 -0.78 -20.32 -7.50
C SER A 244 -2.29 -20.12 -7.65
N PRO A 245 -3.04 -21.06 -8.27
CA PRO A 245 -4.50 -21.01 -8.26
C PRO A 245 -5.08 -20.96 -6.85
N THR A 246 -4.50 -21.71 -5.92
CA THR A 246 -4.90 -21.73 -4.50
C THR A 246 -4.68 -20.37 -3.85
N PHE A 247 -3.55 -19.71 -4.15
CA PHE A 247 -3.27 -18.33 -3.72
C PHE A 247 -4.36 -17.38 -4.22
N LEU A 248 -4.63 -17.35 -5.53
CA LEU A 248 -5.59 -16.41 -6.12
C LEU A 248 -7.00 -16.61 -5.56
N LEU A 249 -7.45 -17.86 -5.42
CA LEU A 249 -8.76 -18.19 -4.86
C LEU A 249 -8.92 -17.66 -3.43
N ASN A 250 -7.90 -17.87 -2.58
CA ASN A 250 -7.94 -17.40 -1.19
C ASN A 250 -7.78 -15.88 -1.11
N PHE A 251 -6.87 -15.30 -1.89
CA PHE A 251 -6.63 -13.86 -1.88
C PHE A 251 -7.88 -13.07 -2.29
N VAL A 252 -8.58 -13.48 -3.35
CA VAL A 252 -9.80 -12.80 -3.81
C VAL A 252 -10.88 -12.79 -2.71
N GLN A 253 -11.09 -13.93 -2.04
CA GLN A 253 -12.09 -14.05 -0.98
C GLN A 253 -11.71 -13.25 0.26
N THR A 254 -10.45 -13.33 0.69
CA THR A 254 -9.91 -12.55 1.82
C THR A 254 -10.00 -11.06 1.53
N ALA A 255 -9.60 -10.60 0.34
CA ALA A 255 -9.70 -9.21 -0.08
C ALA A 255 -11.15 -8.70 -0.03
N GLN A 256 -12.10 -9.46 -0.54
CA GLN A 256 -13.53 -9.10 -0.49
C GLN A 256 -14.05 -9.01 0.95
N ALA A 257 -13.79 -10.02 1.77
CA ALA A 257 -14.26 -10.06 3.15
C ALA A 257 -13.65 -8.92 4.00
N TRP A 258 -12.34 -8.71 3.90
CA TRP A 258 -11.63 -7.71 4.69
C TRP A 258 -11.98 -6.30 4.26
N CYS A 259 -12.11 -6.03 2.95
CA CYS A 259 -12.65 -4.76 2.49
C CYS A 259 -14.09 -4.55 2.99
N GLY A 260 -14.92 -5.60 3.05
CA GLY A 260 -16.27 -5.52 3.59
C GLY A 260 -16.29 -5.09 5.06
N ILE A 261 -15.42 -5.67 5.89
CA ILE A 261 -15.24 -5.28 7.29
C ILE A 261 -14.73 -3.84 7.38
N ALA A 262 -13.73 -3.47 6.58
CA ALA A 262 -13.14 -2.14 6.59
C ALA A 262 -14.16 -1.05 6.25
N VAL A 263 -14.96 -1.25 5.20
CA VAL A 263 -16.02 -0.33 4.78
C VAL A 263 -17.13 -0.25 5.83
N ALA A 264 -17.43 -1.35 6.54
CA ALA A 264 -18.45 -1.37 7.60
C ALA A 264 -17.97 -0.70 8.91
N LYS A 265 -16.66 -0.62 9.13
CA LYS A 265 -16.08 -0.18 10.40
C LYS A 265 -16.29 1.34 10.58
N PRO A 266 -16.92 1.76 11.70
CA PRO A 266 -17.10 3.19 11.99
C PRO A 266 -15.76 3.92 12.04
N ASN A 267 -15.71 5.13 11.49
CA ASN A 267 -14.51 5.97 11.45
C ASN A 267 -13.29 5.31 10.76
N ASN A 268 -13.51 4.34 9.87
CA ASN A 268 -12.42 3.72 9.14
C ASN A 268 -11.78 4.70 8.15
N PRO A 269 -10.45 4.88 8.17
CA PRO A 269 -9.75 5.81 7.26
C PRO A 269 -9.93 5.51 5.76
N VAL A 270 -10.26 4.26 5.40
CA VAL A 270 -10.44 3.77 4.02
C VAL A 270 -11.53 4.54 3.27
N LEU A 271 -12.67 4.86 3.88
CA LEU A 271 -13.74 5.60 3.19
C LEU A 271 -13.58 7.12 3.23
N GLY A 272 -12.68 7.63 4.06
CA GLY A 272 -12.39 9.05 4.12
C GLY A 272 -13.58 9.83 4.66
N THR A 273 -13.94 10.92 3.99
CA THR A 273 -15.05 11.80 4.38
C THR A 273 -16.39 11.40 3.76
N LEU A 274 -16.43 10.35 2.93
CA LEU A 274 -17.67 9.90 2.30
C LEU A 274 -18.51 9.08 3.28
N THR A 275 -19.82 9.22 3.12
CA THR A 275 -20.85 8.57 3.91
C THR A 275 -21.65 7.59 3.05
N ALA A 276 -22.45 6.74 3.69
CA ALA A 276 -23.35 5.83 2.97
C ALA A 276 -24.45 6.55 2.16
N SER A 277 -24.65 7.86 2.37
CA SER A 277 -25.58 8.69 1.60
C SER A 277 -24.96 9.30 0.34
N ASP A 278 -23.63 9.28 0.20
CA ASP A 278 -22.95 9.80 -0.99
C ASP A 278 -23.08 8.79 -2.13
N THR A 279 -23.83 9.16 -3.17
CA THR A 279 -24.07 8.34 -4.37
C THR A 279 -23.55 9.02 -5.63
N THR A 280 -23.39 8.28 -6.72
CA THR A 280 -23.00 8.84 -8.03
C THR A 280 -23.97 9.91 -8.51
N ALA A 281 -25.25 9.83 -8.13
CA ALA A 281 -26.25 10.84 -8.46
C ALA A 281 -26.11 12.14 -7.63
N THR A 282 -25.54 12.07 -6.43
CA THR A 282 -25.53 13.18 -5.46
C THR A 282 -24.15 13.76 -5.21
N ASN A 283 -23.09 12.96 -5.34
CA ASN A 283 -21.71 13.33 -5.04
C ASN A 283 -20.68 12.56 -5.88
N LEU A 284 -20.85 12.55 -7.21
CA LEU A 284 -19.88 11.94 -8.12
C LEU A 284 -18.44 12.48 -7.95
N PRO A 285 -18.20 13.80 -7.81
CA PRO A 285 -16.84 14.31 -7.62
C PRO A 285 -16.18 13.76 -6.36
N GLY A 286 -16.92 13.66 -5.25
CA GLY A 286 -16.42 13.08 -4.00
C GLY A 286 -16.07 11.60 -4.15
N ILE A 287 -16.90 10.82 -4.83
CA ILE A 287 -16.62 9.39 -5.11
C ILE A 287 -15.34 9.24 -5.93
N ARG A 288 -15.17 10.01 -7.00
CA ARG A 288 -13.93 9.99 -7.82
C ARG A 288 -12.70 10.35 -7.00
N ALA A 289 -12.78 11.40 -6.20
CA ALA A 289 -11.68 11.82 -5.32
C ALA A 289 -11.34 10.73 -4.29
N ASN A 290 -12.35 10.03 -3.74
CA ASN A 290 -12.11 8.95 -2.81
C ASN A 290 -11.50 7.71 -3.47
N ILE A 291 -11.93 7.36 -4.69
CA ILE A 291 -11.29 6.32 -5.51
C ILE A 291 -9.81 6.66 -5.72
N ALA A 292 -9.52 7.90 -6.13
CA ALA A 292 -8.15 8.35 -6.38
C ALA A 292 -7.27 8.25 -5.13
N ARG A 293 -7.82 8.67 -3.98
CA ARG A 293 -7.16 8.58 -2.67
C ARG A 293 -6.91 7.13 -2.24
N LEU A 294 -7.90 6.25 -2.42
CA LEU A 294 -7.78 4.82 -2.11
C LEU A 294 -6.72 4.16 -2.97
N TYR A 295 -6.73 4.42 -4.27
CA TYR A 295 -5.72 3.90 -5.19
C TYR A 295 -4.32 4.37 -4.77
N LEU A 296 -4.13 5.66 -4.48
CA LEU A 296 -2.84 6.15 -4.03
C LEU A 296 -2.39 5.48 -2.71
N ARG A 297 -3.28 5.39 -1.72
CA ARG A 297 -2.95 4.76 -0.43
C ARG A 297 -2.53 3.29 -0.62
N MET A 298 -3.28 2.56 -1.43
CA MET A 298 -3.15 1.11 -1.54
C MET A 298 -2.17 0.68 -2.62
N ILE A 299 -2.00 1.40 -3.71
CA ILE A 299 -1.03 1.07 -4.77
C ILE A 299 0.28 1.84 -4.58
N GLY A 300 0.23 2.98 -3.89
CA GLY A 300 1.39 3.84 -3.65
C GLY A 300 1.71 4.70 -4.85
N GLU A 301 0.98 4.53 -5.95
CA GLU A 301 1.15 5.29 -7.17
C GLU A 301 -0.08 6.12 -7.47
N PRO A 302 0.12 7.29 -8.08
CA PRO A 302 -0.95 8.05 -8.69
C PRO A 302 -1.81 7.27 -9.71
N PRO A 303 -3.13 7.08 -9.51
CA PRO A 303 -4.01 6.66 -10.60
C PRO A 303 -4.09 7.72 -11.69
N THR A 304 -4.16 7.26 -12.93
CA THR A 304 -4.59 8.05 -14.08
C THR A 304 -6.10 8.23 -14.08
N GLU A 305 -6.64 9.19 -14.84
CA GLU A 305 -8.10 9.32 -15.03
C GLU A 305 -8.75 8.00 -15.55
N PRO A 306 -8.14 7.28 -16.51
CA PRO A 306 -8.61 5.93 -16.87
C PRO A 306 -8.66 4.93 -15.72
N ASP A 307 -7.72 4.97 -14.76
CA ASP A 307 -7.74 4.07 -13.59
C ASP A 307 -8.93 4.40 -12.67
N VAL A 308 -9.21 5.69 -12.46
CA VAL A 308 -10.37 6.17 -11.70
C VAL A 308 -11.67 5.76 -12.40
N ASP A 309 -11.75 5.94 -13.73
CA ASP A 309 -12.92 5.54 -14.52
C ASP A 309 -13.15 4.04 -14.48
N ALA A 310 -12.09 3.23 -14.57
CA ALA A 310 -12.19 1.77 -14.48
C ALA A 310 -12.73 1.33 -13.10
N LEU A 311 -12.28 1.96 -12.01
CA LEU A 311 -12.78 1.66 -10.68
C LEU A 311 -14.19 2.21 -10.42
N LEU A 312 -14.56 3.34 -11.03
CA LEU A 312 -15.94 3.85 -11.01
C LEU A 312 -16.89 2.93 -11.79
N ALA A 313 -16.42 2.32 -12.88
CA ALA A 313 -17.16 1.30 -13.62
C ALA A 313 -17.36 0.02 -12.80
N VAL A 314 -16.43 -0.32 -11.89
CA VAL A 314 -16.65 -1.38 -10.88
C VAL A 314 -17.68 -0.94 -9.84
N TYR A 315 -17.60 0.30 -9.35
CA TYR A 315 -18.47 0.82 -8.29
C TYR A 315 -19.96 0.87 -8.71
N THR A 316 -20.24 1.47 -9.86
CA THR A 316 -21.58 1.89 -10.29
C THR A 316 -22.62 0.73 -10.33
N PRO A 317 -22.32 -0.47 -10.86
CA PRO A 317 -23.29 -1.56 -10.88
C PRO A 317 -23.73 -2.02 -9.48
N TYR A 318 -22.85 -1.95 -8.50
CA TYR A 318 -23.11 -2.40 -7.12
C TYR A 318 -23.77 -1.32 -6.26
N GLU A 319 -23.63 -0.04 -6.61
CA GLU A 319 -24.25 1.06 -5.86
C GLU A 319 -25.76 0.89 -5.72
N SER A 320 -26.42 0.44 -6.80
CA SER A 320 -27.87 0.17 -6.82
C SER A 320 -28.34 -0.87 -5.79
N GLN A 321 -27.43 -1.71 -5.30
CA GLN A 321 -27.70 -2.71 -4.27
C GLN A 321 -27.36 -2.17 -2.89
N SER A 322 -26.18 -1.54 -2.75
CA SER A 322 -25.74 -0.87 -1.53
C SER A 322 -24.42 -0.13 -1.79
N VAL A 323 -24.30 1.10 -1.29
CA VAL A 323 -23.05 1.87 -1.28
C VAL A 323 -21.91 1.09 -0.60
N GLN A 324 -22.22 0.31 0.44
CA GLN A 324 -21.24 -0.54 1.12
C GLN A 324 -20.73 -1.65 0.20
N ILE A 325 -21.61 -2.31 -0.56
CA ILE A 325 -21.22 -3.36 -1.52
C ILE A 325 -20.36 -2.76 -2.63
N ALA A 326 -20.73 -1.57 -3.12
CA ALA A 326 -19.96 -0.85 -4.13
C ALA A 326 -18.54 -0.53 -3.67
N TRP A 327 -18.38 0.05 -2.48
CA TRP A 327 -17.06 0.31 -1.92
C TRP A 327 -16.26 -0.95 -1.61
N THR A 328 -16.92 -2.03 -1.17
CA THR A 328 -16.27 -3.34 -0.97
C THR A 328 -15.69 -3.85 -2.28
N ALA A 329 -16.48 -3.79 -3.37
CA ALA A 329 -16.05 -4.23 -4.70
C ALA A 329 -14.90 -3.36 -5.25
N THR A 330 -14.96 -2.04 -5.08
CA THR A 330 -13.89 -1.11 -5.47
C THR A 330 -12.60 -1.38 -4.69
N CYS A 331 -12.65 -1.43 -3.36
CA CYS A 331 -11.50 -1.74 -2.49
C CYS A 331 -10.87 -3.09 -2.85
N ALA A 332 -11.68 -4.15 -2.99
CA ALA A 332 -11.17 -5.47 -3.33
C ALA A 332 -10.57 -5.50 -4.74
N SER A 333 -11.04 -4.66 -5.67
CA SER A 333 -10.44 -4.54 -7.01
C SER A 333 -9.06 -3.90 -6.97
N ILE A 334 -8.84 -2.94 -6.06
CA ILE A 334 -7.53 -2.32 -5.86
C ILE A 334 -6.54 -3.33 -5.24
N LEU A 335 -6.93 -4.08 -4.20
CA LEU A 335 -6.08 -5.14 -3.63
C LEU A 335 -5.66 -6.19 -4.67
N ARG A 336 -6.55 -6.49 -5.63
CA ARG A 336 -6.29 -7.45 -6.71
C ARG A 336 -5.44 -6.89 -7.85
N ASN A 337 -5.06 -5.62 -7.80
CA ASN A 337 -4.14 -5.04 -8.76
C ASN A 337 -2.77 -5.74 -8.62
N PRO A 338 -2.15 -6.19 -9.72
CA PRO A 338 -0.83 -6.81 -9.67
C PRO A 338 0.22 -5.98 -8.93
N LEU A 339 0.18 -4.65 -9.06
CA LEU A 339 1.11 -3.75 -8.36
C LEU A 339 0.96 -3.86 -6.85
N TRP A 340 -0.25 -4.04 -6.33
CA TRP A 340 -0.47 -4.23 -4.89
C TRP A 340 0.26 -5.47 -4.36
N LEU A 341 0.25 -6.55 -5.14
CA LEU A 341 0.84 -7.84 -4.76
C LEU A 341 2.37 -7.87 -4.86
N THR A 342 2.96 -6.95 -5.62
CA THR A 342 4.39 -6.93 -5.95
C THR A 342 5.19 -5.84 -5.23
N TYR A 343 4.51 -4.96 -4.49
CA TYR A 343 5.12 -3.88 -3.69
C TYR A 343 5.35 -4.33 -2.26
#